data_AF-A0A537D8N8-F1
#
_entry.id   AF-A0A537D8N8-F1
#
_cell.length_a   1.000
_cell.length_b   1.000
_cell.length_c   1.000
_cell.angle_alpha   90.00
_cell.angle_beta   90.00
_cell.angle_gamma   90.00
#
_symmetry.space_group_name_H-M   'P 1'
#
loop_
_entity.id
_entity.type
_entity.pdbx_description
1 polymer ?
#
loop_
_entity_poly.entity_id
_entity_poly.type
_entity_poly.pdbx_seq_one_letter_code
_entity_poly.pdbx_strand_id
1 'polypeptide(L)'
;SLRDSTRLQVTCDPAALQEADFIVVAVPTPVDDAHNPDFGPLLSASAHVGKNLRRGAIVVFESTVYPGATEEVCVPELERHSGLKWKKDFFVGYSPERINPGDRQHTLTRIMKVVSGDTPATLDRVAEVYGSIVTAGVYRASSIKVAEAAKVIENTQRDLNIALVNELAIIFHEIGIDTLEVLEAAGTKWNFLPFRPGLVGGHCIGVDPYYLTYKAVTLGYHPQVILSGRKINDGMGKYVAEQTVKRMILRGFKVNREPVIVLGLAFKEDCPDIRNSRVVDVIRELQSFGATVFVHDPLADPAEAEREYGLRLTDWDDLPRAAAMVAAVSHQVFSRHGVDDFVGKLAQGGIYVDVKSRVDADALRARGIEVWRL
;
A
#
# COMPACT_ATOMS: atom_id res chain seq x y z
N SER A 1 15.03 -22.72 8.76
CA SER A 1 14.49 -21.59 9.56
C SER A 1 15.54 -20.49 9.63
N LEU A 2 15.18 -19.20 9.86
CA LEU A 2 16.16 -18.15 10.17
C LEU A 2 17.07 -18.55 11.35
N ARG A 3 16.53 -19.36 12.27
CA ARG A 3 17.26 -19.94 13.42
C ARG A 3 18.36 -20.94 13.05
N ASP A 4 18.31 -21.51 11.84
CA ASP A 4 19.30 -22.51 11.38
C ASP A 4 20.41 -21.88 10.53
N SER A 5 20.36 -20.56 10.32
CA SER A 5 21.36 -19.86 9.51
C SER A 5 22.66 -19.71 10.30
N THR A 6 23.74 -20.30 9.78
CA THR A 6 25.07 -20.22 10.38
C THR A 6 25.85 -18.96 10.01
N ARG A 7 25.29 -18.14 9.09
CA ARG A 7 25.90 -16.89 8.60
C ARG A 7 25.03 -15.66 8.89
N LEU A 8 24.02 -15.79 9.75
CA LEU A 8 23.16 -14.69 10.16
C LEU A 8 23.35 -14.44 11.66
N GLN A 9 23.71 -13.22 12.00
CA GLN A 9 23.72 -12.73 13.37
C GLN A 9 22.73 -11.58 13.49
N VAL A 10 21.89 -11.60 14.52
CA VAL A 10 20.95 -10.53 14.84
C VAL A 10 21.40 -9.88 16.14
N THR A 11 21.53 -8.55 16.14
CA THR A 11 22.00 -7.78 17.29
C THR A 11 21.28 -6.44 17.36
N CYS A 12 21.18 -5.88 18.57
CA CYS A 12 20.80 -4.50 18.82
C CYS A 12 22.00 -3.61 19.20
N ASP A 13 23.21 -4.17 19.23
CA ASP A 13 24.44 -3.40 19.46
C ASP A 13 24.89 -2.72 18.15
N PRO A 14 24.85 -1.38 18.06
CA PRO A 14 25.26 -0.66 16.87
C PRO A 14 26.77 -0.75 16.60
N ALA A 15 27.60 -1.12 17.58
CA ALA A 15 29.04 -1.24 17.39
C ALA A 15 29.41 -2.32 16.36
N ALA A 16 28.56 -3.33 16.17
CA ALA A 16 28.75 -4.38 15.16
C ALA A 16 28.83 -3.83 13.72
N LEU A 17 28.31 -2.62 13.46
CA LEU A 17 28.43 -1.97 12.15
C LEU A 17 29.88 -1.69 11.73
N GLN A 18 30.81 -1.59 12.69
CA GLN A 18 32.23 -1.33 12.41
C GLN A 18 32.90 -2.48 11.64
N GLU A 19 32.32 -3.69 11.72
CA GLU A 19 32.79 -4.87 11.01
C GLU A 19 32.36 -4.89 9.54
N ALA A 20 31.38 -4.07 9.13
CA ALA A 20 30.77 -4.15 7.81
C ALA A 20 31.48 -3.27 6.75
N ASP A 21 31.79 -3.85 5.59
CA ASP A 21 32.28 -3.11 4.40
C ASP A 21 31.11 -2.52 3.59
N PHE A 22 29.94 -3.15 3.74
CA PHE A 22 28.74 -2.87 2.98
C PHE A 22 27.55 -2.87 3.94
N ILE A 23 26.89 -1.72 4.09
CA ILE A 23 25.83 -1.50 5.07
C ILE A 23 24.55 -1.20 4.31
N VAL A 24 23.50 -1.98 4.54
CA VAL A 24 22.18 -1.76 3.94
C VAL A 24 21.26 -1.11 4.96
N VAL A 25 20.67 0.04 4.62
CA VAL A 25 19.70 0.77 5.44
C VAL A 25 18.31 0.60 4.83
N ALA A 26 17.44 -0.10 5.56
CA ALA A 26 16.07 -0.43 5.13
C ALA A 26 15.05 -0.13 6.26
N VAL A 27 15.08 1.11 6.77
CA VAL A 27 14.16 1.60 7.79
C VAL A 27 12.89 2.20 7.16
N PRO A 28 11.74 2.22 7.86
CA PRO A 28 10.53 2.85 7.34
C PRO A 28 10.73 4.35 7.14
N THR A 29 9.96 4.91 6.21
CA THR A 29 9.94 6.35 5.89
C THR A 29 8.49 6.84 5.93
N PRO A 30 7.85 6.94 7.11
CA PRO A 30 6.44 7.30 7.18
C PRO A 30 6.16 8.72 6.62
N VAL A 31 4.89 9.05 6.45
CA VAL A 31 4.44 10.44 6.27
C VAL A 31 3.66 10.88 7.50
N ASP A 32 3.75 12.16 7.84
CA ASP A 32 2.98 12.76 8.93
C ASP A 32 1.52 13.03 8.52
N ASP A 33 0.70 13.51 9.46
CA ASP A 33 -0.72 13.86 9.22
C ASP A 33 -0.90 14.97 8.18
N ALA A 34 0.14 15.76 7.93
CA ALA A 34 0.18 16.78 6.88
C ALA A 34 0.70 16.22 5.54
N HIS A 35 0.87 14.90 5.43
CA HIS A 35 1.41 14.18 4.28
C HIS A 35 2.84 14.59 3.90
N ASN A 36 3.63 15.08 4.86
CA ASN A 36 5.05 15.32 4.66
C ASN A 36 5.87 14.07 4.99
N PRO A 37 6.94 13.77 4.23
CA PRO A 37 7.88 12.71 4.59
C PRO A 37 8.50 12.93 5.98
N ASP A 38 8.38 11.93 6.85
CA ASP A 38 9.09 11.88 8.12
C ASP A 38 10.40 11.10 7.97
N PHE A 39 11.51 11.85 8.01
CA PHE A 39 12.86 11.30 7.94
C PHE A 39 13.43 10.87 9.28
N GLY A 40 12.69 10.96 10.39
CA GLY A 40 13.15 10.60 11.73
C GLY A 40 13.84 9.23 11.80
N PRO A 41 13.22 8.14 11.31
CA PRO A 41 13.86 6.82 11.28
C PRO A 41 15.13 6.78 10.41
N LEU A 42 15.11 7.45 9.26
CA LEU A 42 16.22 7.48 8.31
C LEU A 42 17.43 8.25 8.84
N LEU A 43 17.18 9.40 9.48
CA LEU A 43 18.18 10.21 10.17
C LEU A 43 18.76 9.44 11.36
N SER A 44 17.91 8.80 12.16
CA SER A 44 18.36 7.96 13.28
C SER A 44 19.26 6.82 12.79
N ALA A 45 18.86 6.09 11.76
CA ALA A 45 19.69 5.03 11.17
C ALA A 45 21.02 5.58 10.64
N SER A 46 20.99 6.69 9.89
CA SER A 46 22.18 7.35 9.36
C SER A 46 23.12 7.81 10.47
N ALA A 47 22.60 8.29 11.60
CA ALA A 47 23.41 8.65 12.77
C ALA A 47 24.11 7.45 13.40
N HIS A 48 23.41 6.32 13.58
CA HIS A 48 24.00 5.09 14.13
C HIS A 48 25.05 4.51 13.21
N VAL A 49 24.81 4.52 11.89
CA VAL A 49 25.78 4.13 10.88
C VAL A 49 26.99 5.06 10.94
N GLY A 50 26.79 6.38 10.92
CA GLY A 50 27.87 7.38 10.97
C GLY A 50 28.81 7.19 12.16
N LYS A 51 28.27 7.01 13.38
CA LYS A 51 29.08 6.78 14.59
C LYS A 51 29.97 5.54 14.53
N ASN A 52 29.62 4.58 13.68
CA ASN A 52 30.29 3.27 13.56
C ASN A 52 30.86 3.05 12.15
N LEU A 53 30.92 4.10 11.33
CA LEU A 53 31.31 4.00 9.94
C LEU A 53 32.83 3.89 9.83
N ARG A 54 33.31 2.87 9.12
CA ARG A 54 34.73 2.74 8.79
C ARG A 54 35.06 3.38 7.44
N ARG A 55 36.32 3.79 7.31
CA ARG A 55 36.88 4.28 6.04
C ARG A 55 36.83 3.17 4.99
N GLY A 56 36.34 3.51 3.80
CA GLY A 56 36.14 2.62 2.66
C GLY A 56 34.77 1.96 2.59
N ALA A 57 33.94 2.08 3.63
CA ALA A 57 32.63 1.43 3.64
C ALA A 57 31.65 2.04 2.61
N ILE A 58 30.74 1.20 2.12
CA ILE A 58 29.63 1.58 1.24
C ILE A 58 28.32 1.48 2.02
N VAL A 59 27.56 2.57 2.08
CA VAL A 59 26.22 2.60 2.69
C VAL A 59 25.16 2.63 1.58
N VAL A 60 24.34 1.59 1.48
CA VAL A 60 23.25 1.51 0.50
C VAL A 60 21.91 1.69 1.18
N PHE A 61 21.13 2.64 0.67
CA PHE A 61 19.76 2.87 1.14
C PHE A 61 18.77 2.11 0.26
N GLU A 62 17.82 1.42 0.89
CA GLU A 62 16.68 0.78 0.22
C GLU A 62 15.34 1.44 0.55
N SER A 63 15.31 2.26 1.60
CA SER A 63 14.12 3.02 2.01
C SER A 63 13.60 3.90 0.86
N THR A 64 12.27 3.94 0.67
CA THR A 64 11.66 4.81 -0.33
C THR A 64 11.77 6.27 0.12
N VAL A 65 12.27 7.14 -0.74
CA VAL A 65 12.51 8.55 -0.47
C VAL A 65 12.28 9.40 -1.73
N TYR A 66 12.23 10.73 -1.60
CA TYR A 66 12.20 11.61 -2.76
C TYR A 66 13.55 11.62 -3.51
N PRO A 67 13.56 11.97 -4.82
CA PRO A 67 14.80 12.10 -5.58
C PRO A 67 15.75 13.16 -5.01
N GLY A 68 16.89 12.72 -4.50
CA GLY A 68 17.94 13.50 -3.86
C GLY A 68 18.08 13.27 -2.37
N ALA A 69 17.15 12.60 -1.70
CA ALA A 69 17.15 12.49 -0.24
C ALA A 69 18.38 11.74 0.32
N THR A 70 18.88 10.72 -0.38
CA THR A 70 20.11 10.04 0.04
C THR A 70 21.28 11.03 0.15
N GLU A 71 21.45 11.89 -0.86
CA GLU A 71 22.55 12.86 -0.94
C GLU A 71 22.30 14.09 -0.06
N GLU A 72 21.06 14.56 0.04
CA GLU A 72 20.68 15.81 0.71
C GLU A 72 20.40 15.64 2.20
N VAL A 73 19.99 14.44 2.65
CA VAL A 73 19.57 14.16 4.03
C VAL A 73 20.50 13.17 4.71
N CYS A 74 20.76 12.02 4.07
CA CYS A 74 21.47 10.92 4.73
C CYS A 74 22.99 11.16 4.79
N VAL A 75 23.58 11.60 3.67
CA VAL A 75 25.02 11.88 3.59
C VAL A 75 25.48 12.93 4.62
N PRO A 76 24.82 14.09 4.78
CA PRO A 76 25.22 15.06 5.81
C PRO A 76 25.22 14.46 7.22
N GLU A 77 24.25 13.60 7.53
CA GLU A 77 24.17 12.94 8.83
C GLU A 77 25.29 11.91 9.03
N LEU A 78 25.61 11.13 7.99
CA LEU A 78 26.76 10.22 7.99
C LEU A 78 28.08 10.97 8.22
N GLU A 79 28.33 12.08 7.50
CA GLU A 79 29.54 12.90 7.69
C GLU A 79 29.59 13.48 9.11
N ARG A 80 28.47 14.00 9.61
CA ARG A 80 28.38 14.67 10.92
C ARG A 80 28.78 13.75 12.07
N HIS A 81 28.35 12.50 12.05
CA HIS A 81 28.62 11.55 13.15
C HIS A 81 29.89 10.72 12.96
N SER A 82 30.36 10.54 11.73
CA SER A 82 31.60 9.78 11.46
C SER A 82 32.86 10.65 11.50
N GLY A 83 32.73 11.95 11.19
CA GLY A 83 33.87 12.82 10.88
C GLY A 83 34.57 12.48 9.56
N LEU A 84 34.06 11.51 8.80
CA LEU A 84 34.55 11.08 7.49
C LEU A 84 33.93 11.93 6.38
N LYS A 85 34.58 11.94 5.21
CA LYS A 85 34.12 12.68 4.01
C LYS A 85 33.56 11.79 2.91
N TRP A 86 32.37 12.15 2.44
CA TRP A 86 31.70 11.47 1.33
C TRP A 86 32.53 11.54 0.05
N LYS A 87 32.56 10.42 -0.71
CA LYS A 87 33.36 10.20 -1.92
C LYS A 87 34.88 10.24 -1.73
N LYS A 88 35.36 10.29 -0.50
CA LYS A 88 36.79 10.23 -0.15
C LYS A 88 37.06 9.10 0.83
N ASP A 89 36.31 9.10 1.91
CA ASP A 89 36.50 8.22 3.05
C ASP A 89 35.40 7.18 3.14
N PHE A 90 34.21 7.45 2.60
CA PHE A 90 33.12 6.49 2.46
C PHE A 90 32.29 6.78 1.22
N PHE A 91 31.48 5.82 0.80
CA PHE A 91 30.65 5.89 -0.40
C PHE A 91 29.21 5.51 -0.10
N VAL A 92 28.30 5.93 -0.97
CA VAL A 92 26.87 5.61 -0.85
C VAL A 92 26.29 5.07 -2.15
N GLY A 93 25.27 4.24 -2.01
CA GLY A 93 24.46 3.74 -3.11
C GLY A 93 22.98 3.72 -2.77
N TYR A 94 22.17 3.39 -3.76
CA TYR A 94 20.73 3.24 -3.56
C TYR A 94 20.20 2.07 -4.38
N SER A 95 19.35 1.25 -3.76
CA SER A 95 18.71 0.11 -4.40
C SER A 95 17.29 -0.10 -3.88
N PRO A 96 16.26 0.46 -4.55
CA PRO A 96 14.92 0.43 -4.01
C PRO A 96 14.38 -0.99 -3.88
N GLU A 97 13.59 -1.20 -2.83
CA GLU A 97 12.74 -2.39 -2.66
C GLU A 97 11.64 -2.40 -3.75
N ARG A 98 11.35 -3.55 -4.38
CA ARG A 98 10.30 -3.71 -5.41
C ARG A 98 9.45 -4.99 -5.29
N ILE A 99 9.48 -5.67 -4.14
CA ILE A 99 8.73 -6.89 -3.83
C ILE A 99 7.29 -6.51 -3.48
N ASN A 100 6.36 -7.35 -3.92
CA ASN A 100 4.95 -7.25 -3.55
C ASN A 100 4.64 -8.29 -2.46
N PRO A 101 4.14 -7.91 -1.28
CA PRO A 101 3.76 -8.86 -0.25
C PRO A 101 2.79 -9.93 -0.78
N GLY A 102 3.09 -11.19 -0.51
CA GLY A 102 2.31 -12.35 -0.95
C GLY A 102 2.56 -12.79 -2.40
N ASP A 103 3.38 -12.09 -3.18
CA ASP A 103 3.70 -12.49 -4.56
C ASP A 103 4.78 -13.58 -4.58
N ARG A 104 4.36 -14.80 -4.92
CA ARG A 104 5.23 -15.98 -5.03
C ARG A 104 5.91 -16.12 -6.39
N GLN A 105 5.46 -15.37 -7.40
CA GLN A 105 6.00 -15.41 -8.75
C GLN A 105 7.16 -14.43 -8.88
N HIS A 106 6.97 -13.20 -8.40
CA HIS A 106 7.94 -12.09 -8.48
C HIS A 106 8.70 -11.91 -7.15
N THR A 107 9.46 -12.93 -6.77
CA THR A 107 10.32 -12.89 -5.57
C THR A 107 11.55 -12.00 -5.76
N LEU A 108 12.21 -11.58 -4.67
CA LEU A 108 13.46 -10.78 -4.69
C LEU A 108 14.48 -11.27 -5.73
N THR A 109 14.70 -12.58 -5.80
CA THR A 109 15.69 -13.19 -6.69
C THR A 109 15.29 -13.18 -8.16
N ARG A 110 14.01 -12.97 -8.47
CA ARG A 110 13.40 -13.11 -9.81
C ARG A 110 12.96 -11.80 -10.44
N ILE A 111 13.06 -10.69 -9.71
CA ILE A 111 12.78 -9.36 -10.24
C ILE A 111 14.08 -8.63 -10.52
N MET A 112 14.15 -7.91 -11.64
CA MET A 112 15.32 -7.08 -11.94
C MET A 112 15.47 -6.00 -10.87
N LYS A 113 16.62 -5.97 -10.20
CA LYS A 113 16.90 -5.04 -9.10
C LYS A 113 17.56 -3.78 -9.64
N VAL A 114 17.00 -2.60 -9.33
CA VAL A 114 17.62 -1.32 -9.68
C VAL A 114 18.74 -1.05 -8.68
N VAL A 115 19.92 -0.66 -9.18
CA VAL A 115 21.09 -0.30 -8.37
C VAL A 115 21.69 1.00 -8.87
N SER A 116 22.25 1.77 -7.95
CA SER A 116 22.97 3.01 -8.22
C SER A 116 24.11 3.19 -7.22
N GLY A 117 25.13 3.93 -7.63
CA GLY A 117 26.25 4.32 -6.78
C GLY A 117 26.61 5.78 -7.02
N ASP A 118 27.23 6.40 -6.02
CA ASP A 118 27.71 7.78 -6.08
C ASP A 118 28.95 7.97 -6.99
N THR A 119 29.63 6.88 -7.33
CA THR A 119 30.73 6.77 -8.31
C THR A 119 30.57 5.51 -9.16
N PRO A 120 31.23 5.41 -10.34
CA PRO A 120 31.21 4.18 -11.14
C PRO A 120 31.71 2.94 -10.38
N ALA A 121 32.77 3.08 -9.57
CA ALA A 121 33.31 1.99 -8.77
C ALA A 121 32.32 1.54 -7.67
N THR A 122 31.64 2.49 -7.02
CA THR A 122 30.58 2.18 -6.05
C THR A 122 29.44 1.43 -6.73
N LEU A 123 29.00 1.91 -7.91
CA LEU A 123 27.95 1.25 -8.69
C LEU A 123 28.33 -0.20 -9.06
N ASP A 124 29.57 -0.43 -9.49
CA ASP A 124 30.07 -1.78 -9.77
C ASP A 124 29.98 -2.68 -8.54
N ARG A 125 30.41 -2.19 -7.38
CA ARG A 125 30.38 -2.97 -6.14
C ARG A 125 28.95 -3.25 -5.67
N VAL A 126 28.06 -2.27 -5.74
CA VAL A 126 26.63 -2.46 -5.42
C VAL A 126 26.00 -3.49 -6.36
N ALA A 127 26.27 -3.37 -7.67
CA ALA A 127 25.77 -4.30 -8.67
C ALA A 127 26.27 -5.74 -8.44
N GLU A 128 27.53 -5.92 -8.03
CA GLU A 128 28.10 -7.22 -7.68
C GLU A 128 27.39 -7.84 -6.46
N VAL A 129 27.22 -7.06 -5.38
CA VAL A 129 26.57 -7.54 -4.15
C VAL A 129 25.13 -7.98 -4.41
N TYR A 130 24.30 -7.15 -5.04
CA TYR A 130 22.92 -7.54 -5.34
C TYR A 130 22.84 -8.61 -6.43
N GLY A 131 23.73 -8.57 -7.43
CA GLY A 131 23.80 -9.57 -8.49
C GLY A 131 24.12 -10.98 -7.98
N SER A 132 24.78 -11.10 -6.82
CA SER A 132 25.06 -12.40 -6.20
C SER A 132 23.80 -13.16 -5.74
N ILE A 133 22.68 -12.46 -5.54
CA ILE A 133 21.41 -13.05 -5.10
C ILE A 133 20.26 -12.85 -6.11
N VAL A 134 20.33 -11.87 -7.00
CA VAL A 134 19.27 -11.55 -7.97
C VAL A 134 19.54 -12.21 -9.32
N THR A 135 18.94 -13.38 -9.54
CA THR A 135 19.07 -14.16 -10.78
C THR A 135 18.51 -13.47 -12.03
N ALA A 136 17.56 -12.55 -11.87
CA ALA A 136 17.01 -11.75 -12.98
C ALA A 136 17.93 -10.61 -13.45
N GLY A 137 19.06 -10.41 -12.76
CA GLY A 137 20.03 -9.36 -13.06
C GLY A 137 19.72 -8.02 -12.38
N VAL A 138 20.62 -7.07 -12.60
CA VAL A 138 20.57 -5.73 -12.02
C VAL A 138 20.50 -4.67 -13.11
N TYR A 139 19.64 -3.67 -12.92
CA TYR A 139 19.59 -2.47 -13.75
C TYR A 139 20.42 -1.37 -13.11
N ARG A 140 21.45 -0.91 -13.82
CA ARG A 140 22.39 0.12 -13.35
C ARG A 140 21.85 1.51 -13.71
N ALA A 141 21.27 2.20 -12.74
CA ALA A 141 20.82 3.58 -12.91
C ALA A 141 22.02 4.55 -12.98
N SER A 142 21.87 5.63 -13.75
CA SER A 142 22.95 6.60 -13.98
C SER A 142 23.31 7.43 -12.75
N SER A 143 22.42 7.54 -11.77
CA SER A 143 22.65 8.20 -10.49
C SER A 143 21.70 7.69 -9.41
N ILE A 144 22.01 7.97 -8.15
CA ILE A 144 21.15 7.69 -7.00
C ILE A 144 19.78 8.35 -7.17
N LYS A 145 19.77 9.63 -7.57
CA LYS A 145 18.56 10.41 -7.83
C LYS A 145 17.64 9.77 -8.87
N VAL A 146 18.22 9.16 -9.92
CA VAL A 146 17.43 8.44 -10.94
C VAL A 146 16.84 7.15 -10.37
N ALA A 147 17.58 6.41 -9.54
CA ALA A 147 17.07 5.20 -8.90
C ALA A 147 15.97 5.49 -7.87
N GLU A 148 16.10 6.56 -7.08
CA GLU A 148 15.07 7.07 -6.18
C GLU A 148 13.80 7.47 -6.96
N ALA A 149 13.97 8.25 -8.04
CA ALA A 149 12.86 8.68 -8.89
C ALA A 149 12.11 7.50 -9.53
N ALA A 150 12.82 6.48 -10.01
CA ALA A 150 12.21 5.30 -10.60
C ALA A 150 11.20 4.64 -9.65
N LYS A 151 11.57 4.47 -8.38
CA LYS A 151 10.70 3.85 -7.37
C LYS A 151 9.44 4.67 -7.10
N VAL A 152 9.56 5.99 -6.98
CA VAL A 152 8.41 6.85 -6.69
C VAL A 152 7.47 6.96 -7.89
N ILE A 153 8.01 6.99 -9.13
CA ILE A 153 7.20 7.04 -10.35
C ILE A 153 6.38 5.77 -10.52
N GLU A 154 6.92 4.58 -10.23
CA GLU A 154 6.20 3.30 -10.32
C GLU A 154 4.90 3.32 -9.49
N ASN A 155 4.96 3.82 -8.27
CA ASN A 155 3.81 3.88 -7.37
C ASN A 155 2.89 5.07 -7.69
N THR A 156 3.45 6.22 -8.07
CA THR A 156 2.68 7.41 -8.49
C THR A 156 1.85 7.12 -9.75
N GLN A 157 2.43 6.45 -10.74
CA GLN A 157 1.72 6.05 -11.94
C GLN A 157 0.56 5.10 -11.60
N ARG A 158 0.80 4.13 -10.73
CA ARG A 158 -0.24 3.18 -10.31
C ARG A 158 -1.38 3.88 -9.57
N ASP A 159 -1.04 4.76 -8.62
CA ASP A 159 -1.99 5.56 -7.86
C ASP A 159 -2.90 6.40 -8.76
N LEU A 160 -2.31 7.13 -9.71
CA LEU A 160 -3.03 7.96 -10.67
C LEU A 160 -3.95 7.17 -11.60
N ASN A 161 -3.51 5.98 -12.05
CA ASN A 161 -4.35 5.14 -12.88
C ASN A 161 -5.53 4.56 -12.09
N ILE A 162 -5.34 4.19 -10.83
CA ILE A 162 -6.45 3.76 -9.97
C ILE A 162 -7.40 4.95 -9.72
N ALA A 163 -6.87 6.15 -9.47
CA ALA A 163 -7.68 7.36 -9.29
C ALA A 163 -8.54 7.64 -10.52
N LEU A 164 -7.97 7.54 -11.72
CA LEU A 164 -8.72 7.67 -12.96
C LEU A 164 -9.87 6.65 -13.04
N VAL A 165 -9.61 5.38 -12.75
CA VAL A 165 -10.65 4.35 -12.79
C VAL A 165 -11.71 4.55 -11.69
N ASN A 166 -11.31 5.03 -10.51
CA ASN A 166 -12.23 5.43 -9.43
C ASN A 166 -13.13 6.59 -9.84
N GLU A 167 -12.59 7.63 -10.49
CA GLU A 167 -13.38 8.74 -11.00
C GLU A 167 -14.35 8.30 -12.10
N LEU A 168 -13.88 7.44 -13.01
CA LEU A 168 -14.74 6.84 -14.03
C LEU A 168 -15.86 5.99 -13.42
N ALA A 169 -15.57 5.20 -12.38
CA ALA A 169 -16.59 4.43 -11.65
C ALA A 169 -17.71 5.33 -11.08
N ILE A 170 -17.34 6.47 -10.50
CA ILE A 170 -18.31 7.47 -10.01
C ILE A 170 -19.15 8.01 -11.18
N ILE A 171 -18.52 8.39 -12.30
CA ILE A 171 -19.23 8.91 -13.48
C ILE A 171 -20.18 7.86 -14.06
N PHE A 172 -19.72 6.61 -14.20
CA PHE A 172 -20.51 5.49 -14.71
C PHE A 172 -21.70 5.18 -13.82
N HIS A 173 -21.54 5.30 -12.50
CA HIS A 173 -22.65 5.21 -11.57
C HIS A 173 -23.73 6.27 -11.82
N GLU A 174 -23.34 7.53 -12.03
CA GLU A 174 -24.29 8.63 -12.28
C GLU A 174 -25.04 8.50 -13.61
N ILE A 175 -24.41 7.92 -14.64
CA ILE A 175 -25.07 7.67 -15.94
C ILE A 175 -25.76 6.31 -16.03
N GLY A 176 -25.68 5.48 -14.97
CA GLY A 176 -26.42 4.22 -14.85
C GLY A 176 -25.84 3.05 -15.64
N ILE A 177 -24.51 2.99 -15.82
CA ILE A 177 -23.84 1.86 -16.48
C ILE A 177 -22.87 1.15 -15.52
N ASP A 178 -22.67 -0.15 -15.72
CA ASP A 178 -21.78 -0.97 -14.87
C ASP A 178 -20.30 -0.73 -15.24
N THR A 179 -19.50 -0.33 -14.24
CA THR A 179 -18.07 -0.08 -14.39
C THR A 179 -17.31 -1.28 -14.93
N LEU A 180 -17.63 -2.50 -14.47
CA LEU A 180 -16.96 -3.72 -14.89
C LEU A 180 -17.21 -4.01 -16.38
N GLU A 181 -18.46 -3.87 -16.84
CA GLU A 181 -18.82 -4.06 -18.26
C GLU A 181 -18.05 -3.10 -19.17
N VAL A 182 -17.95 -1.82 -18.78
CA VAL A 182 -17.20 -0.82 -19.55
C VAL A 182 -15.71 -1.16 -19.60
N LEU A 183 -15.13 -1.56 -18.48
CA LEU A 183 -13.70 -1.92 -18.43
C LEU A 183 -13.40 -3.22 -19.19
N GLU A 184 -14.31 -4.19 -19.21
CA GLU A 184 -14.18 -5.40 -20.03
C GLU A 184 -14.26 -5.08 -21.53
N ALA A 185 -15.20 -4.23 -21.94
CA ALA A 185 -15.29 -3.73 -23.31
C ALA A 185 -14.02 -2.96 -23.72
N ALA A 186 -13.54 -2.05 -22.88
CA ALA A 186 -12.30 -1.30 -23.12
C ALA A 186 -11.05 -2.20 -23.16
N GLY A 187 -11.03 -3.23 -22.31
CA GLY A 187 -9.97 -4.23 -22.22
C GLY A 187 -9.76 -5.07 -23.48
N THR A 188 -10.71 -5.07 -24.43
CA THR A 188 -10.53 -5.69 -25.75
C THR A 188 -9.44 -5.02 -26.59
N LYS A 189 -9.08 -3.76 -26.27
CA LYS A 189 -8.02 -3.03 -26.95
C LYS A 189 -6.65 -3.45 -26.43
N TRP A 190 -5.78 -3.90 -27.34
CA TRP A 190 -4.47 -4.51 -27.03
C TRP A 190 -3.51 -3.67 -26.15
N ASN A 191 -3.63 -2.34 -26.15
CA ASN A 191 -2.79 -1.45 -25.34
C ASN A 191 -3.54 -0.78 -24.17
N PHE A 192 -4.75 -1.24 -23.85
CA PHE A 192 -5.45 -0.80 -22.65
C PHE A 192 -4.77 -1.39 -21.41
N LEU A 193 -4.51 -0.55 -20.41
CA LEU A 193 -3.96 -0.99 -19.13
C LEU A 193 -5.12 -1.24 -18.16
N PRO A 194 -5.39 -2.49 -17.75
CA PRO A 194 -6.64 -2.87 -17.09
C PRO A 194 -6.61 -2.60 -15.57
N PHE A 195 -6.51 -1.34 -15.18
CA PHE A 195 -6.69 -0.94 -13.78
C PHE A 195 -8.16 -1.12 -13.36
N ARG A 196 -8.38 -1.36 -12.07
CA ARG A 196 -9.70 -1.56 -11.47
C ARG A 196 -9.94 -0.52 -10.37
N PRO A 197 -11.19 -0.10 -10.13
CA PRO A 197 -11.50 0.79 -9.03
C PRO A 197 -11.33 0.08 -7.69
N GLY A 198 -11.25 0.85 -6.61
CA GLY A 198 -11.18 0.32 -5.27
C GLY A 198 -10.54 1.26 -4.27
N LEU A 199 -10.39 0.75 -3.04
CA LEU A 199 -9.79 1.44 -1.91
C LEU A 199 -8.26 1.32 -1.97
N VAL A 200 -7.56 2.45 -1.98
CA VAL A 200 -6.09 2.50 -2.15
C VAL A 200 -5.39 2.64 -0.80
N GLY A 201 -5.16 1.51 -0.14
CA GLY A 201 -4.46 1.42 1.15
C GLY A 201 -2.99 0.95 1.05
N GLY A 202 -2.43 0.62 2.22
CA GLY A 202 -1.08 0.10 2.36
C GLY A 202 0.00 1.18 2.38
N HIS A 203 1.27 0.74 2.38
CA HIS A 203 2.42 1.61 2.66
C HIS A 203 3.03 2.33 1.46
N CYS A 204 2.77 1.88 0.23
CA CYS A 204 3.45 2.43 -0.95
C CYS A 204 2.54 3.32 -1.78
N ILE A 205 1.46 2.78 -2.35
CA ILE A 205 0.60 3.53 -3.28
C ILE A 205 -0.07 4.71 -2.57
N GLY A 206 -0.47 4.51 -1.31
CA GLY A 206 -1.08 5.51 -0.44
C GLY A 206 -0.17 6.66 -0.01
N VAL A 207 1.15 6.50 -0.14
CA VAL A 207 2.14 7.31 0.59
C VAL A 207 3.20 7.87 -0.34
N ASP A 208 3.76 7.02 -1.22
CA ASP A 208 4.87 7.36 -2.10
C ASP A 208 4.64 8.60 -2.98
N PRO A 209 3.43 8.86 -3.51
CA PRO A 209 3.18 10.08 -4.28
C PRO A 209 3.54 11.36 -3.51
N TYR A 210 3.41 11.36 -2.18
CA TYR A 210 3.69 12.53 -1.35
C TYR A 210 5.19 12.89 -1.27
N TYR A 211 6.11 11.94 -1.48
CA TYR A 211 7.54 12.27 -1.56
C TYR A 211 7.84 13.20 -2.75
N LEU A 212 7.24 12.91 -3.92
CA LEU A 212 7.40 13.76 -5.10
C LEU A 212 6.70 15.10 -4.92
N THR A 213 5.52 15.14 -4.31
CA THR A 213 4.83 16.40 -4.06
C THR A 213 5.59 17.28 -3.08
N TYR A 214 6.12 16.69 -2.01
CA TYR A 214 6.98 17.41 -1.06
C TYR A 214 8.18 18.02 -1.77
N LYS A 215 8.95 17.22 -2.50
CA LYS A 215 10.13 17.72 -3.24
C LYS A 215 9.76 18.81 -4.24
N ALA A 216 8.67 18.64 -4.98
CA ALA A 216 8.15 19.65 -5.91
C ALA A 216 7.85 20.98 -5.20
N VAL A 217 7.12 20.95 -4.08
CA VAL A 217 6.74 22.15 -3.32
C VAL A 217 7.96 22.87 -2.77
N THR A 218 8.97 22.15 -2.28
CA THR A 218 10.24 22.77 -1.82
C THR A 218 10.99 23.51 -2.94
N LEU A 219 10.73 23.17 -4.19
CA LEU A 219 11.28 23.83 -5.38
C LEU A 219 10.33 24.92 -5.94
N GLY A 220 9.22 25.19 -5.27
CA GLY A 220 8.21 26.17 -5.68
C GLY A 220 7.19 25.65 -6.72
N TYR A 221 7.24 24.37 -7.10
CA TYR A 221 6.29 23.75 -8.02
C TYR A 221 5.13 23.07 -7.28
N HIS A 222 3.90 23.39 -7.64
CA HIS A 222 2.70 22.84 -7.00
C HIS A 222 2.02 21.81 -7.93
N PRO A 223 2.26 20.50 -7.71
CA PRO A 223 1.76 19.46 -8.62
C PRO A 223 0.24 19.33 -8.55
N GLN A 224 -0.43 19.47 -9.69
CA GLN A 224 -1.89 19.37 -9.75
C GLN A 224 -2.38 17.93 -9.93
N VAL A 225 -1.78 17.19 -10.87
CA VAL A 225 -2.23 15.84 -11.25
C VAL A 225 -2.11 14.85 -10.09
N ILE A 226 -0.96 14.82 -9.42
CA ILE A 226 -0.69 13.90 -8.30
C ILE A 226 -1.68 14.15 -7.15
N LEU A 227 -1.87 15.41 -6.76
CA LEU A 227 -2.75 15.77 -5.66
C LEU A 227 -4.23 15.50 -5.97
N SER A 228 -4.66 15.74 -7.22
CA SER A 228 -6.01 15.38 -7.66
C SER A 228 -6.26 13.87 -7.58
N GLY A 229 -5.31 13.05 -8.01
CA GLY A 229 -5.43 11.59 -7.90
C GLY A 229 -5.55 11.12 -6.46
N ARG A 230 -4.72 11.65 -5.55
CA ARG A 230 -4.82 11.36 -4.11
C ARG A 230 -6.19 11.72 -3.55
N LYS A 231 -6.68 12.93 -3.85
CA LYS A 231 -8.00 13.39 -3.41
C LYS A 231 -9.14 12.45 -3.83
N ILE A 232 -9.10 11.93 -5.06
CA ILE A 232 -10.09 10.97 -5.54
C ILE A 232 -9.98 9.66 -4.76
N ASN A 233 -8.77 9.09 -4.66
CA ASN A 233 -8.53 7.81 -3.98
C ASN A 233 -8.89 7.86 -2.49
N ASP A 234 -8.53 8.93 -1.79
CA ASP A 234 -8.84 9.12 -0.36
C ASP A 234 -10.35 9.35 -0.13
N GLY A 235 -11.09 9.82 -1.14
CA GLY A 235 -12.54 9.99 -1.08
C GLY A 235 -13.35 8.70 -1.25
N MET A 236 -12.75 7.61 -1.72
CA MET A 236 -13.50 6.41 -2.09
C MET A 236 -14.13 5.67 -0.90
N GLY A 237 -13.48 5.69 0.27
CA GLY A 237 -14.04 5.06 1.48
C GLY A 237 -15.37 5.69 1.87
N LYS A 238 -15.40 7.03 1.89
CA LYS A 238 -16.61 7.82 2.12
C LYS A 238 -17.67 7.55 1.05
N TYR A 239 -17.29 7.59 -0.22
CA TYR A 239 -18.22 7.35 -1.33
C TYR A 239 -18.92 5.99 -1.20
N VAL A 240 -18.18 4.90 -0.94
CA VAL A 240 -18.75 3.55 -0.76
C VAL A 240 -19.74 3.51 0.42
N ALA A 241 -19.40 4.13 1.54
CA ALA A 241 -20.29 4.21 2.70
C ALA A 241 -21.58 5.01 2.41
N GLU A 242 -21.46 6.18 1.78
CA GLU A 242 -22.61 7.01 1.39
C GLU A 242 -23.53 6.27 0.40
N GLN A 243 -22.95 5.54 -0.56
CA GLN A 243 -23.70 4.70 -1.49
C GLN A 243 -24.41 3.53 -0.79
N THR A 244 -23.78 2.94 0.23
CA THR A 244 -24.41 1.91 1.07
C THR A 244 -25.62 2.48 1.81
N VAL A 245 -25.44 3.62 2.49
CA VAL A 245 -26.48 4.31 3.27
C VAL A 245 -27.65 4.75 2.40
N LYS A 246 -27.37 5.35 1.22
CA LYS A 246 -28.41 5.75 0.26
C LYS A 246 -29.32 4.59 -0.11
N ARG A 247 -28.75 3.41 -0.35
CA ARG A 247 -29.51 2.19 -0.70
C ARG A 247 -30.30 1.65 0.48
N MET A 248 -29.71 1.63 1.67
CA MET A 248 -30.42 1.25 2.89
C MET A 248 -31.70 2.08 3.06
N ILE A 249 -31.60 3.40 2.88
CA ILE A 249 -32.75 4.31 2.95
C ILE A 249 -33.77 4.03 1.85
N LEU A 250 -33.34 3.84 0.59
CA LEU A 250 -34.24 3.54 -0.53
C LEU A 250 -34.99 2.21 -0.35
N ARG A 251 -34.40 1.26 0.39
CA ARG A 251 -35.02 -0.02 0.75
C ARG A 251 -35.83 0.01 2.03
N GLY A 252 -35.92 1.17 2.68
CA GLY A 252 -36.72 1.38 3.90
C GLY A 252 -36.05 0.94 5.19
N PHE A 253 -34.75 0.61 5.18
CA PHE A 253 -33.99 0.36 6.39
C PHE A 253 -33.72 1.67 7.14
N LYS A 254 -33.78 1.63 8.47
CA LYS A 254 -33.39 2.77 9.31
C LYS A 254 -31.90 2.68 9.55
N VAL A 255 -31.11 3.67 9.16
CA VAL A 255 -29.63 3.53 9.23
C VAL A 255 -29.12 3.50 10.68
N ASN A 256 -29.70 4.34 11.55
CA ASN A 256 -29.28 4.44 12.95
C ASN A 256 -29.49 3.13 13.70
N ARG A 257 -28.41 2.60 14.29
CA ARG A 257 -28.29 1.33 15.03
C ARG A 257 -28.57 0.06 14.21
N GLU A 258 -28.70 0.17 12.90
CA GLU A 258 -28.91 -0.99 12.04
C GLU A 258 -27.58 -1.72 11.81
N PRO A 259 -27.55 -3.06 11.90
CA PRO A 259 -26.34 -3.81 11.62
C PRO A 259 -25.91 -3.68 10.15
N VAL A 260 -24.62 -3.40 9.95
CA VAL A 260 -23.94 -3.46 8.65
C VAL A 260 -22.71 -4.34 8.79
N ILE A 261 -22.54 -5.30 7.89
CA ILE A 261 -21.36 -6.17 7.87
C ILE A 261 -20.34 -5.57 6.91
N VAL A 262 -19.06 -5.53 7.32
CA VAL A 262 -17.94 -5.22 6.43
C VAL A 262 -17.06 -6.46 6.35
N LEU A 263 -16.90 -7.00 5.14
CA LEU A 263 -16.04 -8.15 4.86
C LEU A 263 -14.66 -7.66 4.40
N GLY A 264 -13.64 -8.05 5.15
CA GLY A 264 -12.26 -7.63 4.99
C GLY A 264 -11.93 -6.37 5.77
N LEU A 265 -10.70 -6.32 6.28
CA LEU A 265 -10.04 -5.19 6.92
C LEU A 265 -8.63 -4.99 6.38
N ALA A 266 -7.97 -6.04 5.89
CA ALA A 266 -6.67 -5.96 5.25
C ALA A 266 -6.64 -4.93 4.12
N PHE A 267 -5.49 -4.32 3.85
CA PHE A 267 -5.38 -3.35 2.74
C PHE A 267 -5.39 -4.02 1.36
N LYS A 268 -5.16 -5.34 1.31
CA LYS A 268 -5.04 -6.15 0.08
C LYS A 268 -5.61 -7.55 0.30
N GLU A 269 -6.10 -8.14 -0.79
CA GLU A 269 -6.57 -9.51 -0.82
C GLU A 269 -5.46 -10.51 -0.41
N ASP A 270 -5.87 -11.58 0.24
CA ASP A 270 -5.03 -12.74 0.62
C ASP A 270 -3.77 -12.40 1.44
N CYS A 271 -3.80 -11.30 2.21
CA CYS A 271 -2.73 -10.84 3.08
C CYS A 271 -3.29 -10.46 4.47
N PRO A 272 -2.59 -10.72 5.58
CA PRO A 272 -3.04 -10.34 6.93
C PRO A 272 -2.80 -8.86 7.27
N ASP A 273 -2.07 -8.12 6.43
CA ASP A 273 -1.60 -6.77 6.75
C ASP A 273 -2.74 -5.75 6.68
N ILE A 274 -3.04 -5.13 7.82
CA ILE A 274 -4.12 -4.13 7.97
C ILE A 274 -3.62 -2.70 7.97
N ARG A 275 -2.31 -2.48 7.96
CA ARG A 275 -1.73 -1.14 8.12
C ARG A 275 -2.12 -0.23 6.95
N ASN A 276 -2.49 1.00 7.27
CA ASN A 276 -3.00 1.99 6.30
C ASN A 276 -4.17 1.44 5.45
N SER A 277 -5.02 0.59 6.03
CA SER A 277 -6.21 0.12 5.33
C SER A 277 -7.23 1.25 5.18
N ARG A 278 -7.67 1.48 3.93
CA ARG A 278 -8.75 2.42 3.60
C ARG A 278 -10.15 1.83 3.81
N VAL A 279 -10.25 0.57 4.22
CA VAL A 279 -11.53 -0.01 4.66
C VAL A 279 -12.03 0.66 5.94
N VAL A 280 -11.10 1.14 6.78
CA VAL A 280 -11.43 1.87 8.00
C VAL A 280 -12.23 3.14 7.70
N ASP A 281 -11.94 3.82 6.59
CA ASP A 281 -12.69 5.02 6.17
C ASP A 281 -14.15 4.68 5.87
N VAL A 282 -14.43 3.52 5.25
CA VAL A 282 -15.79 3.01 5.04
C VAL A 282 -16.48 2.74 6.38
N ILE A 283 -15.79 2.05 7.30
CA ILE A 283 -16.32 1.69 8.63
C ILE A 283 -16.65 2.93 9.44
N ARG A 284 -15.73 3.91 9.50
CA ARG A 284 -15.92 5.14 10.26
C ARG A 284 -17.03 6.00 9.67
N GLU A 285 -17.16 6.05 8.35
CA GLU A 285 -18.25 6.79 7.73
C GLU A 285 -19.61 6.11 7.97
N LEU A 286 -19.70 4.78 7.87
CA LEU A 286 -20.93 4.06 8.25
C LEU A 286 -21.32 4.31 9.72
N GLN A 287 -20.33 4.30 10.62
CA GLN A 287 -20.53 4.63 12.04
C GLN A 287 -20.96 6.08 12.24
N SER A 288 -20.48 7.02 11.41
CA SER A 288 -20.85 8.45 11.49
C SER A 288 -22.33 8.68 11.16
N PHE A 289 -22.92 7.84 10.29
CA PHE A 289 -24.37 7.77 10.05
C PHE A 289 -25.16 7.03 11.16
N GLY A 290 -24.46 6.51 12.17
CA GLY A 290 -25.05 5.81 13.31
C GLY A 290 -25.25 4.30 13.09
N ALA A 291 -24.74 3.71 12.01
CA ALA A 291 -24.85 2.27 11.78
C ALA A 291 -24.03 1.47 12.80
N THR A 292 -24.48 0.26 13.14
CA THR A 292 -23.72 -0.67 13.98
C THR A 292 -22.90 -1.59 13.08
N VAL A 293 -21.59 -1.33 12.97
CA VAL A 293 -20.73 -2.03 12.02
C VAL A 293 -20.09 -3.27 12.66
N PHE A 294 -20.21 -4.41 11.99
CA PHE A 294 -19.55 -5.68 12.32
C PHE A 294 -18.50 -5.98 11.24
N VAL A 295 -17.25 -6.15 11.65
CA VAL A 295 -16.13 -6.39 10.72
C VAL A 295 -15.73 -7.85 10.79
N HIS A 296 -15.64 -8.51 9.63
CA HIS A 296 -15.13 -9.87 9.53
C HIS A 296 -13.96 -9.90 8.54
N ASP A 297 -12.77 -10.21 9.05
CA ASP A 297 -11.60 -10.51 8.23
C ASP A 297 -10.95 -11.79 8.78
N PRO A 298 -10.93 -12.88 7.99
CA PRO A 298 -10.40 -14.18 8.43
C PRO A 298 -8.87 -14.27 8.38
N LEU A 299 -8.17 -13.27 7.81
CA LEU A 299 -6.71 -13.26 7.69
C LEU A 299 -6.05 -12.24 8.62
N ALA A 300 -6.72 -11.14 8.93
CA ALA A 300 -6.21 -10.13 9.85
C ALA A 300 -6.10 -10.65 11.30
N ASP A 301 -5.08 -10.19 12.03
CA ASP A 301 -4.95 -10.47 13.47
C ASP A 301 -5.96 -9.63 14.28
N PRO A 302 -6.89 -10.24 15.02
CA PRO A 302 -7.86 -9.50 15.86
C PRO A 302 -7.20 -8.57 16.88
N ALA A 303 -6.05 -8.96 17.45
CA ALA A 303 -5.36 -8.13 18.42
C ALA A 303 -4.70 -6.92 17.77
N GLU A 304 -4.24 -7.05 16.52
CA GLU A 304 -3.72 -5.93 15.73
C GLU A 304 -4.84 -4.97 15.33
N ALA A 305 -5.98 -5.48 14.88
CA ALA A 305 -7.16 -4.67 14.54
C ALA A 305 -7.65 -3.81 15.71
N GLU A 306 -7.68 -4.37 16.92
CA GLU A 306 -8.06 -3.64 18.12
C GLU A 306 -7.03 -2.56 18.50
N ARG A 307 -5.72 -2.88 18.44
CA ARG A 307 -4.66 -1.92 18.78
C ARG A 307 -4.58 -0.75 17.80
N GLU A 308 -4.63 -1.04 16.50
CA GLU A 308 -4.42 -0.05 15.45
C GLU A 308 -5.67 0.79 15.18
N TYR A 309 -6.85 0.17 15.24
CA TYR A 309 -8.10 0.80 14.82
C TYR A 309 -9.19 0.81 15.88
N GLY A 310 -9.02 0.17 17.04
CA GLY A 310 -10.10 0.00 18.03
C GLY A 310 -11.29 -0.76 17.44
N LEU A 311 -11.02 -1.73 16.56
CA LEU A 311 -12.01 -2.52 15.86
C LEU A 311 -11.92 -3.99 16.30
N ARG A 312 -13.01 -4.50 16.84
CA ARG A 312 -13.19 -5.92 17.11
C ARG A 312 -13.61 -6.66 15.83
N LEU A 313 -12.83 -7.69 15.48
CA LEU A 313 -13.22 -8.65 14.45
C LEU A 313 -14.28 -9.62 14.98
N THR A 314 -15.25 -9.95 14.14
CA THR A 314 -16.34 -10.89 14.42
C THR A 314 -16.17 -12.11 13.53
N ASP A 315 -16.25 -13.31 14.12
CA ASP A 315 -16.20 -14.55 13.36
C ASP A 315 -17.43 -14.70 12.47
N TRP A 316 -17.28 -15.41 11.35
CA TRP A 316 -18.34 -15.55 10.35
C TRP A 316 -19.65 -16.05 10.96
N ASP A 317 -19.57 -17.07 11.82
CA ASP A 317 -20.75 -17.69 12.43
C ASP A 317 -21.47 -16.74 13.39
N ASP A 318 -20.72 -15.85 14.05
CA ASP A 318 -21.25 -14.85 15.00
C ASP A 318 -21.77 -13.57 14.32
N LEU A 319 -21.57 -13.41 13.01
CA LEU A 319 -22.12 -12.26 12.28
C LEU A 319 -23.65 -12.24 12.36
N PRO A 320 -24.27 -11.08 12.65
CA PRO A 320 -25.72 -10.95 12.71
C PRO A 320 -26.33 -11.03 11.31
N ARG A 321 -27.67 -11.01 11.25
CA ARG A 321 -28.34 -10.58 10.03
C ARG A 321 -28.29 -9.06 9.93
N ALA A 322 -27.88 -8.56 8.77
CA ALA A 322 -27.64 -7.14 8.54
C ALA A 322 -28.45 -6.58 7.37
N ALA A 323 -28.75 -5.29 7.42
CA ALA A 323 -29.41 -4.59 6.31
C ALA A 323 -28.48 -4.46 5.10
N ALA A 324 -27.17 -4.34 5.34
CA ALA A 324 -26.16 -4.26 4.29
C ALA A 324 -24.91 -5.07 4.62
N MET A 325 -24.24 -5.55 3.58
CA MET A 325 -22.95 -6.20 3.63
C MET A 325 -22.02 -5.54 2.60
N VAL A 326 -20.92 -4.97 3.07
CA VAL A 326 -19.89 -4.34 2.25
C VAL A 326 -18.73 -5.30 2.09
N ALA A 327 -18.59 -5.90 0.91
CA ALA A 327 -17.42 -6.67 0.52
C ALA A 327 -16.28 -5.72 0.12
N ALA A 328 -15.53 -5.26 1.13
CA ALA A 328 -14.47 -4.27 0.96
C ALA A 328 -13.17 -4.89 0.43
N VAL A 329 -12.85 -6.11 0.88
CA VAL A 329 -11.69 -6.90 0.42
C VAL A 329 -12.16 -8.26 -0.05
N SER A 330 -11.71 -8.71 -1.21
CA SER A 330 -12.15 -9.98 -1.78
C SER A 330 -11.10 -11.08 -1.61
N HIS A 331 -10.87 -11.49 -0.36
CA HIS A 331 -10.05 -12.65 -0.04
C HIS A 331 -10.59 -13.92 -0.71
N GLN A 332 -9.71 -14.79 -1.19
CA GLN A 332 -10.08 -16.07 -1.78
C GLN A 332 -10.85 -16.97 -0.82
N VAL A 333 -10.61 -16.87 0.49
CA VAL A 333 -11.34 -17.68 1.47
C VAL A 333 -12.85 -17.42 1.44
N PHE A 334 -13.30 -16.23 1.03
CA PHE A 334 -14.72 -15.95 0.85
C PHE A 334 -15.37 -16.73 -0.30
N SER A 335 -14.58 -17.25 -1.26
CA SER A 335 -15.10 -18.14 -2.31
C SER A 335 -15.60 -19.50 -1.80
N ARG A 336 -15.29 -19.85 -0.55
CA ARG A 336 -15.84 -21.04 0.12
C ARG A 336 -17.31 -20.89 0.49
N HIS A 337 -17.79 -19.66 0.57
CA HIS A 337 -19.19 -19.36 0.84
C HIS A 337 -19.98 -19.36 -0.47
N GLY A 338 -21.09 -20.09 -0.47
CA GLY A 338 -22.07 -20.03 -1.54
C GLY A 338 -22.87 -18.73 -1.48
N VAL A 339 -23.61 -18.43 -2.55
CA VAL A 339 -24.52 -17.27 -2.61
C VAL A 339 -25.50 -17.28 -1.44
N ASP A 340 -26.00 -18.46 -1.07
CA ASP A 340 -27.00 -18.60 0.00
C ASP A 340 -26.42 -18.33 1.40
N ASP A 341 -25.11 -18.47 1.60
CA ASP A 341 -24.45 -18.10 2.86
C ASP A 341 -24.47 -16.57 3.06
N PHE A 342 -24.15 -15.81 2.01
CA PHE A 342 -24.22 -14.35 2.03
C PHE A 342 -25.66 -13.87 2.20
N VAL A 343 -26.62 -14.47 1.46
CA VAL A 343 -28.06 -14.18 1.61
C VAL A 343 -28.53 -14.48 3.03
N GLY A 344 -28.03 -15.56 3.65
CA GLY A 344 -28.37 -15.96 5.02
C GLY A 344 -27.99 -14.91 6.08
N LYS A 345 -26.94 -14.12 5.82
CA LYS A 345 -26.46 -13.00 6.67
C LYS A 345 -27.09 -11.66 6.33
N LEU A 346 -27.91 -11.57 5.28
CA LEU A 346 -28.64 -10.36 4.93
C LEU A 346 -30.10 -10.44 5.39
N ALA A 347 -30.65 -9.29 5.77
CA ALA A 347 -32.08 -9.12 5.98
C ALA A 347 -32.84 -9.26 4.65
N GLN A 348 -34.15 -9.51 4.72
CA GLN A 348 -34.98 -9.56 3.51
C GLN A 348 -34.89 -8.24 2.77
N GLY A 349 -34.51 -8.31 1.48
CA GLY A 349 -34.31 -7.12 0.66
C GLY A 349 -33.07 -6.30 0.99
N GLY A 350 -32.14 -6.87 1.78
CA GLY A 350 -30.85 -6.27 2.13
C GLY A 350 -29.95 -6.04 0.91
N ILE A 351 -28.84 -5.36 1.18
CA ILE A 351 -27.95 -4.82 0.15
C ILE A 351 -26.57 -5.48 0.24
N TYR A 352 -26.05 -5.91 -0.90
CA TYR A 352 -24.67 -6.35 -1.06
C TYR A 352 -23.88 -5.31 -1.86
N VAL A 353 -22.85 -4.76 -1.25
CA VAL A 353 -21.98 -3.71 -1.80
C VAL A 353 -20.64 -4.36 -2.14
N ASP A 354 -20.38 -4.56 -3.42
CA ASP A 354 -19.21 -5.27 -3.94
C ASP A 354 -18.18 -4.28 -4.49
N VAL A 355 -17.18 -3.94 -3.66
CA VAL A 355 -16.17 -2.92 -4.00
C VAL A 355 -15.21 -3.41 -5.08
N LYS A 356 -15.06 -4.72 -5.25
CA LYS A 356 -14.10 -5.35 -6.17
C LYS A 356 -14.77 -6.05 -7.35
N SER A 357 -16.09 -6.02 -7.42
CA SER A 357 -16.90 -6.62 -8.49
C SER A 357 -16.59 -8.11 -8.70
N ARG A 358 -16.45 -8.88 -7.60
CA ARG A 358 -16.04 -10.31 -7.65
C ARG A 358 -17.15 -11.32 -7.36
N VAL A 359 -18.29 -10.90 -6.80
CA VAL A 359 -19.38 -11.84 -6.50
C VAL A 359 -20.14 -12.24 -7.78
N ASP A 360 -21.10 -13.16 -7.69
CA ASP A 360 -22.10 -13.36 -8.74
C ASP A 360 -23.32 -12.47 -8.43
N ALA A 361 -23.42 -11.31 -9.09
CA ALA A 361 -24.48 -10.34 -8.83
C ALA A 361 -25.85 -10.86 -9.24
N ASP A 362 -25.94 -11.57 -10.36
CA ASP A 362 -27.21 -12.06 -10.88
C ASP A 362 -27.76 -13.18 -9.98
N ALA A 363 -26.87 -14.02 -9.46
CA ALA A 363 -27.25 -14.98 -8.45
C ALA A 363 -27.81 -14.30 -7.19
N LEU A 364 -27.15 -13.27 -6.65
CA LEU A 364 -27.66 -12.53 -5.49
C LEU A 364 -29.00 -11.84 -5.78
N ARG A 365 -29.13 -11.16 -6.93
CA ARG A 365 -30.36 -10.49 -7.36
C ARG A 365 -31.53 -11.47 -7.49
N ALA A 366 -31.29 -12.68 -7.98
CA ALA A 366 -32.29 -13.74 -8.06
C ALA A 366 -32.83 -14.18 -6.68
N ARG A 367 -32.09 -13.94 -5.58
CA ARG A 367 -32.56 -14.16 -4.19
C ARG A 367 -33.17 -12.90 -3.56
N GLY A 368 -33.42 -11.85 -4.34
CA GLY A 368 -34.05 -10.61 -3.87
C GLY A 368 -33.11 -9.67 -3.11
N ILE A 369 -31.79 -9.89 -3.21
CA ILE A 369 -30.76 -8.99 -2.67
C ILE A 369 -30.51 -7.86 -3.67
N GLU A 370 -30.45 -6.63 -3.18
CA GLU A 370 -29.98 -5.51 -3.99
C GLU A 370 -28.46 -5.58 -4.09
N VAL A 371 -27.90 -5.49 -5.30
CA VAL A 371 -26.45 -5.51 -5.51
C VAL A 371 -26.01 -4.19 -6.08
N TRP A 372 -25.05 -3.55 -5.41
CA TRP A 372 -24.29 -2.42 -5.94
C TRP A 372 -22.83 -2.80 -6.08
N ARG A 373 -22.23 -2.35 -7.17
CA ARG A 373 -20.81 -2.55 -7.46
C ARG A 373 -20.17 -1.21 -7.74
N LEU A 374 -18.90 -1.10 -7.37
CA LEU A 374 -18.07 0.05 -7.67
C LEU A 374 -17.61 0.02 -9.15
#